data_AF-A0A317ZHG4-F1
#
_entry.id   AF-A0A317ZHG4-F1
#
_cell.length_a   1.000
_cell.length_b   1.000
_cell.length_c   1.000
_cell.angle_alpha   90.00
_cell.angle_beta   90.00
_cell.angle_gamma   90.00
#
_symmetry.space_group_name_H-M   'P 1'
#
loop_
_entity.id
_entity.type
_entity.pdbx_description
1 polymer ?
#
loop_
_entity_poly.entity_id
_entity_poly.type
_entity_poly.pdbx_seq_one_letter_code
_entity_poly.pdbx_strand_id
1 'polypeptide(L)'
;MLKNVIQRFRKLSPACLALLVTAPMLSANEAPGQGEKLKIVFLMGQSNMVGHFHPGTGWYLTQPVYVPPARTATAKSRYFNWKEFYWSGIRFATGSEAYNARGKALIEERSELRRLWRSRYYDNFSRRAEKEGKTLENNDWNTNEWGPPPQLQEQFKGMGTRQFMTIFLHQKAEEAGLYKRMAEHIESPENKLHPEKALQLIAKRDEGIAGDLKRVRDLFLNGATAEDYLALEKQLAGSPRPKAENRLEHAKLLEDAINLPIAKRTYITAFGEVAGKKVKDAGVQYSSVTHGPLTIGYGKGPSRVGPEYPFGISFEDLVDGPVLLVKCAWGGTSLHTDWRPPSLATDDKPMGDRLRWALGHIREVLADPGKYHPDYNPEVGYELAGLVWFQGWNDAGNEDYGKQLVHFIKDFRQAVKAPELPVICGLLGHQAWAFNSFNGEVNSGMLHAAEHPELKGRVDLVNTLKYFPVELGMKQSVAAAYGKESEAYREAERIIGRATSKDPTHYHGAAKFAYLTGDAMARKLVNLLQGSTPSIHQEAKAIQDKN
;
A
#
# COMPACT_ATOMS: atom_id res chain seq x y z
N MET A 1 62.57 37.05 -2.35
CA MET A 1 63.46 37.49 -3.45
C MET A 1 62.81 37.03 -4.74
N LEU A 2 61.88 37.77 -5.35
CA LEU A 2 62.10 39.04 -6.04
C LEU A 2 63.41 39.07 -6.83
N LYS A 3 63.33 38.76 -8.12
CA LYS A 3 63.92 39.50 -9.25
C LYS A 3 63.99 38.59 -10.48
N ASN A 4 63.31 39.00 -11.54
CA ASN A 4 63.73 39.01 -12.95
C ASN A 4 62.48 38.96 -13.84
N VAL A 5 62.17 39.88 -14.75
CA VAL A 5 62.86 41.07 -15.29
C VAL A 5 61.76 41.94 -15.90
N ILE A 6 61.79 43.25 -15.62
CA ILE A 6 61.05 44.29 -16.34
C ILE A 6 61.95 44.77 -17.50
N GLN A 7 61.36 44.96 -18.68
CA GLN A 7 61.56 46.09 -19.62
C GLN A 7 61.74 45.70 -21.09
N ARG A 8 60.81 46.17 -21.94
CA ARG A 8 61.03 46.87 -23.23
C ARG A 8 59.65 47.29 -23.78
N PHE A 9 59.20 48.52 -23.49
CA PHE A 9 59.36 49.77 -24.26
C PHE A 9 58.31 50.03 -25.37
N ARG A 10 57.46 51.03 -25.09
CA ARG A 10 56.97 52.13 -25.96
C ARG A 10 56.18 51.80 -27.26
N LYS A 11 54.91 52.22 -27.33
CA LYS A 11 54.44 53.54 -27.85
C LYS A 11 52.90 53.65 -27.74
N LEU A 12 52.43 54.84 -27.38
CA LEU A 12 51.03 55.24 -27.25
C LEU A 12 50.39 55.54 -28.62
N SER A 13 49.09 55.22 -28.75
CA SER A 13 48.11 56.01 -29.52
C SER A 13 46.73 55.86 -28.84
N PRO A 14 45.97 56.94 -28.60
CA PRO A 14 44.67 56.88 -27.94
C PRO A 14 43.53 56.89 -28.97
N ALA A 15 42.82 55.78 -29.12
CA ALA A 15 41.54 55.79 -29.82
C ALA A 15 40.61 54.70 -29.25
N CYS A 16 39.57 55.19 -28.57
CA CYS A 16 38.27 54.53 -28.36
C CYS A 16 38.29 53.18 -27.62
N LEU A 17 38.54 53.25 -26.31
CA LEU A 17 38.13 52.22 -25.35
C LEU A 17 36.64 52.44 -25.00
N ALA A 18 35.75 51.74 -25.70
CA ALA A 18 34.35 51.56 -25.28
C ALA A 18 33.99 50.08 -25.41
N LEU A 19 34.54 49.29 -24.49
CA LEU A 19 34.04 47.95 -24.17
C LEU A 19 33.86 47.93 -22.65
N LEU A 20 32.65 48.31 -22.23
CA LEU A 20 32.12 48.00 -20.91
C LEU A 20 32.08 46.48 -20.78
N VAL A 21 33.13 45.91 -20.18
CA VAL A 21 33.03 44.60 -19.55
C VAL A 21 32.26 44.84 -18.26
N THR A 22 30.94 44.74 -18.32
CA THR A 22 30.14 44.48 -17.13
C THR A 22 30.47 43.06 -16.69
N ALA A 23 31.47 42.93 -15.82
CA ALA A 23 31.60 41.73 -15.02
C ALA A 23 30.27 41.53 -14.27
N PRO A 24 29.61 40.37 -14.36
CA PRO A 24 28.52 40.11 -13.45
C PRO A 24 29.13 40.08 -12.06
N MET A 25 28.68 40.98 -11.18
CA MET A 25 28.83 40.75 -9.75
C MET A 25 28.22 39.37 -9.49
N LEU A 26 29.06 38.43 -9.08
CA LEU A 26 28.61 37.21 -8.44
C LEU A 26 27.77 37.64 -7.24
N SER A 27 26.44 37.66 -7.44
CA SER A 27 25.49 37.62 -6.34
C SER A 27 25.91 36.47 -5.44
N ALA A 28 26.00 36.72 -4.15
CA ALA A 28 26.06 35.65 -3.17
C ALA A 28 24.94 34.65 -3.50
N ASN A 29 25.27 33.36 -3.54
CA ASN A 29 24.31 32.29 -3.73
C ASN A 29 23.17 32.48 -2.73
N GLU A 30 21.98 32.88 -3.21
CA GLU A 30 20.75 32.68 -2.46
C GLU A 30 20.60 31.17 -2.26
N ALA A 31 20.34 30.74 -1.03
CA ALA A 31 20.07 29.33 -0.77
C ALA A 31 18.82 28.91 -1.56
N PRO A 32 18.77 27.68 -2.12
CA PRO A 32 17.60 27.22 -2.87
C PRO A 32 16.34 27.31 -1.99
N GLY A 33 15.39 28.18 -2.36
CA GLY A 33 14.14 28.39 -1.64
C GLY A 33 13.91 29.79 -1.07
N GLN A 34 14.86 30.72 -1.17
CA GLN A 34 14.58 32.14 -0.84
C GLN A 34 13.55 32.71 -1.83
N GLY A 35 12.33 32.98 -1.34
CA GLY A 35 11.26 33.66 -2.09
C GLY A 35 10.10 32.78 -2.56
N GLU A 36 10.22 31.45 -2.47
CA GLU A 36 9.14 30.52 -2.86
C GLU A 36 8.18 30.24 -1.69
N LYS A 37 6.89 30.04 -1.99
CA LYS A 37 5.90 29.63 -0.98
C LYS A 37 6.19 28.21 -0.50
N LEU A 38 5.98 27.97 0.80
CA LEU A 38 5.97 26.62 1.34
C LEU A 38 4.79 25.83 0.78
N LYS A 39 5.06 24.70 0.11
CA LYS A 39 4.04 23.79 -0.39
C LYS A 39 3.64 22.80 0.70
N ILE A 40 2.40 22.85 1.17
CA ILE A 40 1.88 21.93 2.19
C ILE A 40 1.02 20.86 1.52
N VAL A 41 1.36 19.58 1.74
CA VAL A 41 0.57 18.44 1.26
C VAL A 41 0.08 17.60 2.43
N PHE A 42 -1.22 17.30 2.44
CA PHE A 42 -1.84 16.43 3.43
C PHE A 42 -1.78 14.97 2.98
N LEU A 43 -1.36 14.06 3.86
CA LEU A 43 -1.33 12.62 3.62
C LEU A 43 -2.21 11.92 4.65
N MET A 44 -3.38 11.44 4.25
CA MET A 44 -4.38 10.90 5.16
C MET A 44 -4.81 9.49 4.76
N GLY A 45 -5.13 8.67 5.76
CA GLY A 45 -5.78 7.40 5.52
C GLY A 45 -5.42 6.30 6.51
N GLN A 46 -5.50 5.06 6.03
CA GLN A 46 -5.42 3.87 6.87
C GLN A 46 -4.18 3.02 6.54
N SER A 47 -3.65 2.29 7.54
CA SER A 47 -2.77 1.11 7.36
C SER A 47 -1.61 1.35 6.39
N ASN A 48 -1.78 1.14 5.08
CA ASN A 48 -0.75 1.43 4.09
C ASN A 48 -0.26 2.89 4.14
N MET A 49 -1.13 3.87 4.41
CA MET A 49 -0.71 5.25 4.69
C MET A 49 0.09 5.37 6.00
N VAL A 50 -0.21 4.56 7.03
CA VAL A 50 0.59 4.51 8.27
C VAL A 50 2.02 4.10 7.96
N GLY A 51 2.20 3.14 7.06
CA GLY A 51 3.51 2.74 6.57
C GLY A 51 4.10 1.52 7.26
N HIS A 52 3.84 0.35 6.67
CA HIS A 52 4.32 -0.94 7.17
C HIS A 52 5.48 -1.51 6.34
N PHE A 53 5.99 -0.75 5.37
CA PHE A 53 7.00 -1.22 4.43
C PHE A 53 8.40 -1.12 5.02
N HIS A 54 9.25 -2.10 4.73
CA HIS A 54 10.63 -2.12 5.21
C HIS A 54 11.60 -1.74 4.09
N PRO A 55 12.38 -0.66 4.20
CA PRO A 55 13.31 -0.23 3.15
C PRO A 55 14.31 -1.29 2.69
N GLY A 56 14.76 -2.19 3.58
CA GLY A 56 15.61 -3.32 3.20
C GLY A 56 14.99 -4.28 2.16
N THR A 57 13.66 -4.27 1.99
CA THR A 57 13.00 -4.99 0.89
C THR A 57 13.04 -4.24 -0.45
N GLY A 58 13.65 -3.06 -0.49
CA GLY A 58 14.05 -2.36 -1.72
C GLY A 58 14.94 -3.20 -2.61
N TRP A 59 15.57 -4.25 -2.05
CA TRP A 59 16.21 -5.34 -2.79
C TRP A 59 15.35 -5.90 -3.93
N TYR A 60 14.01 -5.95 -3.81
CA TYR A 60 13.15 -6.40 -4.92
C TYR A 60 13.22 -5.52 -6.16
N LEU A 61 13.70 -4.28 -6.06
CA LEU A 61 13.94 -3.41 -7.21
C LEU A 61 15.24 -3.78 -7.95
N THR A 62 16.18 -4.50 -7.33
CA THR A 62 17.42 -4.98 -7.99
C THR A 62 17.19 -6.28 -8.76
N GLN A 63 16.04 -6.93 -8.57
CA GLN A 63 15.73 -8.22 -9.16
C GLN A 63 14.68 -8.11 -10.28
N PRO A 64 14.65 -9.08 -11.22
CA PRO A 64 13.44 -9.31 -12.00
C PRO A 64 12.30 -9.80 -11.09
N VAL A 65 11.06 -9.66 -11.56
CA VAL A 65 9.90 -10.28 -10.90
C VAL A 65 10.12 -11.78 -10.74
N TYR A 66 9.83 -12.32 -9.56
CA TYR A 66 9.90 -13.75 -9.32
C TYR A 66 8.77 -14.46 -10.08
N VAL A 67 9.12 -15.46 -10.88
CA VAL A 67 8.15 -16.30 -11.59
C VAL A 67 8.19 -17.71 -10.99
N PRO A 68 7.13 -18.12 -10.28
CA PRO A 68 7.03 -19.50 -9.80
C PRO A 68 7.12 -20.52 -10.96
N PRO A 69 7.74 -21.69 -10.75
CA PRO A 69 7.79 -22.73 -11.78
C PRO A 69 6.39 -23.20 -12.23
N ALA A 70 6.25 -23.63 -13.48
CA ALA A 70 4.95 -23.87 -14.14
C ALA A 70 3.98 -24.79 -13.38
N ARG A 71 4.49 -25.87 -12.74
CA ARG A 71 3.64 -26.79 -11.96
C ARG A 71 2.92 -26.08 -10.80
N THR A 72 3.40 -24.93 -10.35
CA THR A 72 2.71 -24.10 -9.34
C THR A 72 1.28 -23.72 -9.77
N ALA A 73 1.05 -23.56 -11.08
CA ALA A 73 -0.26 -23.26 -11.63
C ALA A 73 -1.20 -24.47 -11.71
N THR A 74 -0.67 -25.69 -11.80
CA THR A 74 -1.47 -26.91 -12.06
C THR A 74 -1.52 -27.88 -10.90
N ALA A 75 -0.61 -27.76 -9.92
CA ALA A 75 -0.63 -28.61 -8.74
C ALA A 75 -1.84 -28.28 -7.85
N LYS A 76 -2.68 -29.28 -7.63
CA LYS A 76 -3.83 -29.21 -6.75
C LYS A 76 -3.87 -30.42 -5.84
N SER A 77 -4.14 -30.18 -4.57
CA SER A 77 -4.48 -31.24 -3.63
C SER A 77 -5.91 -31.74 -3.89
N ARG A 78 -6.24 -32.90 -3.33
CA ARG A 78 -7.60 -33.48 -3.39
C ARG A 78 -8.65 -32.50 -2.86
N TYR A 79 -8.32 -31.72 -1.83
CA TYR A 79 -9.24 -30.79 -1.19
C TYR A 79 -8.90 -29.34 -1.52
N PHE A 80 -9.92 -28.50 -1.55
CA PHE A 80 -9.74 -27.07 -1.73
C PHE A 80 -8.76 -26.47 -0.69
N ASN A 81 -7.73 -25.76 -1.14
CA ASN A 81 -6.73 -25.13 -0.29
C ASN A 81 -6.32 -23.74 -0.79
N TRP A 82 -6.62 -22.67 -0.03
CA TRP A 82 -6.22 -21.29 -0.38
C TRP A 82 -4.71 -21.06 -0.45
N LYS A 83 -3.89 -21.99 0.05
CA LYS A 83 -2.43 -21.91 -0.07
C LYS A 83 -1.90 -22.39 -1.41
N GLU A 84 -2.74 -22.97 -2.24
CA GLU A 84 -2.40 -23.43 -3.58
C GLU A 84 -2.90 -22.43 -4.61
N PHE A 85 -2.01 -22.03 -5.52
CA PHE A 85 -2.34 -21.05 -6.54
C PHE A 85 -3.44 -21.56 -7.49
N TYR A 86 -3.42 -22.86 -7.81
CA TYR A 86 -4.49 -23.51 -8.58
C TYR A 86 -5.88 -23.23 -7.99
N TRP A 87 -6.10 -23.55 -6.71
CA TRP A 87 -7.40 -23.35 -6.06
C TRP A 87 -7.78 -21.89 -5.92
N SER A 88 -6.80 -21.00 -5.82
CA SER A 88 -7.04 -19.55 -5.86
C SER A 88 -7.58 -19.08 -7.22
N GLY A 89 -7.41 -19.89 -8.27
CA GLY A 89 -7.99 -19.71 -9.60
C GLY A 89 -9.46 -19.36 -9.60
N ILE A 90 -10.25 -19.91 -8.66
CA ILE A 90 -11.68 -19.60 -8.59
C ILE A 90 -11.98 -18.13 -8.28
N ARG A 91 -11.06 -17.39 -7.63
CA ARG A 91 -11.26 -15.97 -7.30
C ARG A 91 -10.98 -15.03 -8.45
N PHE A 92 -10.07 -15.42 -9.34
CA PHE A 92 -9.64 -14.58 -10.45
C PHE A 92 -10.06 -15.12 -11.82
N ALA A 93 -10.66 -16.30 -11.83
CA ALA A 93 -11.40 -16.83 -12.96
C ALA A 93 -12.34 -15.75 -13.49
N THR A 94 -12.29 -15.55 -14.81
CA THR A 94 -13.07 -14.50 -15.46
C THR A 94 -13.62 -15.00 -16.79
N GLY A 95 -14.88 -14.74 -17.06
CA GLY A 95 -15.62 -15.20 -18.23
C GLY A 95 -16.87 -14.36 -18.46
N SER A 96 -17.96 -15.00 -18.89
CA SER A 96 -19.29 -14.37 -18.94
C SER A 96 -19.77 -13.92 -17.55
N GLU A 97 -20.74 -13.01 -17.49
CA GLU A 97 -21.38 -12.61 -16.21
C GLU A 97 -21.92 -13.84 -15.46
N ALA A 98 -22.61 -14.73 -16.19
CA ALA A 98 -23.11 -15.99 -15.64
C ALA A 98 -21.97 -16.89 -15.13
N TYR A 99 -20.85 -16.99 -15.85
CA TYR A 99 -19.66 -17.72 -15.39
C TYR A 99 -19.12 -17.14 -14.08
N ASN A 100 -18.90 -15.83 -14.02
CA ASN A 100 -18.38 -15.16 -12.83
C ASN A 100 -19.32 -15.34 -11.63
N ALA A 101 -20.64 -15.27 -11.85
CA ALA A 101 -21.65 -15.52 -10.81
C ALA A 101 -21.58 -16.96 -10.28
N ARG A 102 -21.39 -17.97 -11.15
CA ARG A 102 -21.20 -19.37 -10.73
C ARG A 102 -19.96 -19.54 -9.84
N GLY A 103 -18.84 -18.91 -10.19
CA GLY A 103 -17.61 -18.96 -9.38
C GLY A 103 -17.82 -18.41 -7.97
N LYS A 104 -18.49 -17.25 -7.85
CA LYS A 104 -18.87 -16.65 -6.55
C LYS A 104 -19.79 -17.56 -5.75
N ALA A 105 -20.82 -18.13 -6.39
CA ALA A 105 -21.77 -19.03 -5.74
C ALA A 105 -21.09 -20.28 -5.17
N LEU A 106 -20.11 -20.86 -5.86
CA LEU A 106 -19.34 -22.01 -5.37
C LEU A 106 -18.50 -21.68 -4.12
N ILE A 107 -17.93 -20.46 -4.05
CA ILE A 107 -17.19 -20.00 -2.86
C ILE A 107 -18.14 -19.80 -1.68
N GLU A 108 -19.31 -19.22 -1.93
CA GLU A 108 -20.35 -19.00 -0.92
C GLU A 108 -20.89 -20.33 -0.39
N GLU A 109 -21.26 -21.23 -1.29
CA GLU A 109 -21.70 -22.59 -0.96
C GLU A 109 -20.67 -23.33 -0.10
N ARG A 110 -19.37 -23.17 -0.40
CA ARG A 110 -18.30 -23.71 0.45
C ARG A 110 -18.31 -23.14 1.86
N SER A 111 -18.50 -21.83 2.00
CA SER A 111 -18.52 -21.17 3.29
C SER A 111 -19.72 -21.63 4.11
N GLU A 112 -20.89 -21.67 3.49
CA GLU A 112 -22.15 -22.08 4.09
C GLU A 112 -22.16 -23.55 4.51
N LEU A 113 -21.69 -24.44 3.63
CA LEU A 113 -21.58 -25.86 3.96
C LEU A 113 -20.63 -26.09 5.14
N ARG A 114 -19.48 -25.40 5.16
CA ARG A 114 -18.55 -25.50 6.30
C ARG A 114 -19.12 -24.90 7.58
N ARG A 115 -19.94 -23.86 7.48
CA ARG A 115 -20.64 -23.24 8.62
C ARG A 115 -21.68 -24.19 9.20
N LEU A 116 -22.51 -24.78 8.34
CA LEU A 116 -23.52 -25.78 8.69
C LEU A 116 -22.91 -26.96 9.45
N TRP A 117 -21.90 -27.62 8.86
CA TRP A 117 -21.29 -28.80 9.46
C TRP A 117 -20.51 -28.50 10.74
N ARG A 118 -19.93 -27.31 10.84
CA ARG A 118 -19.28 -26.86 12.08
C ARG A 118 -20.31 -26.62 13.19
N SER A 119 -21.45 -26.00 12.88
CA SER A 119 -22.52 -25.79 13.86
C SER A 119 -23.03 -27.13 14.36
N ARG A 120 -23.45 -28.02 13.44
CA ARG A 120 -23.91 -29.38 13.77
C ARG A 120 -22.93 -30.11 14.69
N TYR A 121 -21.63 -29.99 14.42
CA TYR A 121 -20.62 -30.59 15.29
C TYR A 121 -20.58 -29.93 16.68
N TYR A 122 -20.53 -28.60 16.77
CA TYR A 122 -20.42 -27.92 18.06
C TYR A 122 -21.67 -28.04 18.92
N ASP A 123 -22.85 -28.04 18.30
CA ASP A 123 -24.14 -28.16 18.98
C ASP A 123 -24.32 -29.55 19.62
N ASN A 124 -23.56 -30.55 19.16
CA ASN A 124 -23.68 -31.93 19.64
C ASN A 124 -22.49 -32.41 20.46
N PHE A 125 -21.28 -31.89 20.17
CA PHE A 125 -20.06 -32.49 20.71
C PHE A 125 -18.98 -31.50 21.15
N SER A 126 -19.30 -30.20 21.24
CA SER A 126 -18.37 -29.27 21.86
C SER A 126 -18.37 -29.44 23.39
N ARG A 127 -17.33 -28.90 24.06
CA ARG A 127 -17.33 -28.77 25.53
C ARG A 127 -18.55 -28.03 26.08
N ARG A 128 -19.16 -27.16 25.28
CA ARG A 128 -20.40 -26.48 25.65
C ARG A 128 -21.57 -27.47 25.64
N ALA A 129 -21.71 -28.25 24.58
CA ALA A 129 -22.72 -29.31 24.48
C ALA A 129 -22.59 -30.33 25.62
N GLU A 130 -21.36 -30.75 25.95
CA GLU A 130 -21.09 -31.64 27.10
C GLU A 130 -21.56 -31.02 28.43
N LYS A 131 -21.30 -29.73 28.65
CA LYS A 131 -21.77 -29.00 29.86
C LYS A 131 -23.29 -28.85 29.90
N GLU A 132 -23.94 -28.82 28.74
CA GLU A 132 -25.40 -28.81 28.59
C GLU A 132 -26.00 -30.24 28.75
N GLY A 133 -25.17 -31.25 29.06
CA GLY A 133 -25.62 -32.61 29.35
C GLY A 133 -25.75 -33.52 28.12
N LYS A 134 -25.27 -33.07 26.95
CA LYS A 134 -25.28 -33.89 25.73
C LYS A 134 -24.17 -34.97 25.78
N THR A 135 -24.57 -36.21 25.56
CA THR A 135 -23.77 -37.43 25.45
C THR A 135 -23.88 -38.00 24.04
N LEU A 136 -23.18 -39.09 23.75
CA LEU A 136 -23.34 -39.80 22.48
C LEU A 136 -24.75 -40.41 22.32
N GLU A 137 -25.46 -40.72 23.41
CA GLU A 137 -26.79 -41.33 23.38
C GLU A 137 -27.94 -40.33 23.29
N ASN A 138 -27.77 -39.09 23.74
CA ASN A 138 -28.88 -38.13 23.92
C ASN A 138 -28.70 -36.78 23.18
N ASN A 139 -27.74 -36.69 22.25
CA ASN A 139 -27.56 -35.49 21.42
C ASN A 139 -28.51 -35.47 20.20
N ASP A 140 -28.50 -34.36 19.47
CA ASP A 140 -29.35 -34.11 18.29
C ASP A 140 -28.67 -34.54 16.97
N TRP A 141 -27.63 -35.39 17.02
CA TRP A 141 -26.92 -35.82 15.83
C TRP A 141 -27.73 -36.85 15.04
N ASN A 142 -28.23 -36.44 13.88
CA ASN A 142 -29.01 -37.31 13.00
C ASN A 142 -28.09 -38.28 12.23
N THR A 143 -27.89 -39.49 12.74
CA THR A 143 -27.01 -40.50 12.10
C THR A 143 -27.51 -40.98 10.74
N ASN A 144 -28.82 -40.95 10.52
CA ASN A 144 -29.43 -41.36 9.25
C ASN A 144 -29.15 -40.34 8.13
N GLU A 145 -29.20 -39.05 8.46
CA GLU A 145 -29.00 -37.98 7.47
C GLU A 145 -27.53 -37.55 7.38
N TRP A 146 -26.81 -37.54 8.50
CA TRP A 146 -25.48 -36.92 8.60
C TRP A 146 -24.33 -37.92 8.62
N GLY A 147 -24.66 -39.21 8.77
CA GLY A 147 -23.72 -40.29 8.93
C GLY A 147 -23.23 -40.47 10.37
N PRO A 148 -22.26 -41.37 10.60
CA PRO A 148 -21.80 -41.68 11.95
C PRO A 148 -21.16 -40.46 12.63
N PRO A 149 -21.33 -40.32 13.97
CA PRO A 149 -20.71 -39.25 14.74
C PRO A 149 -19.20 -39.18 14.47
N PRO A 150 -18.64 -38.01 14.18
CA PRO A 150 -17.23 -37.91 13.78
C PRO A 150 -16.26 -38.43 14.85
N GLN A 151 -16.55 -38.26 16.14
CA GLN A 151 -15.74 -38.75 17.26
C GLN A 151 -15.55 -40.27 17.25
N LEU A 152 -16.49 -41.00 16.64
CA LEU A 152 -16.50 -42.46 16.60
C LEU A 152 -15.79 -43.01 15.37
N GLN A 153 -15.33 -42.14 14.46
CA GLN A 153 -14.60 -42.59 13.28
C GLN A 153 -13.13 -42.80 13.62
N GLU A 154 -12.64 -44.02 13.42
CA GLU A 154 -11.27 -44.43 13.77
C GLU A 154 -10.20 -43.53 13.13
N GLN A 155 -10.46 -43.02 11.93
CA GLN A 155 -9.57 -42.09 11.21
C GLN A 155 -9.30 -40.77 11.95
N PHE A 156 -10.11 -40.42 12.95
CA PHE A 156 -9.96 -39.19 13.74
C PHE A 156 -9.41 -39.40 15.14
N LYS A 157 -9.17 -40.66 15.51
CA LYS A 157 -8.65 -41.01 16.82
C LYS A 157 -7.25 -40.43 17.04
N GLY A 158 -7.04 -39.83 18.21
CA GLY A 158 -5.76 -39.20 18.58
C GLY A 158 -5.48 -37.86 17.90
N MET A 159 -6.37 -37.33 17.04
CA MET A 159 -6.19 -36.02 16.43
C MET A 159 -6.60 -34.89 17.37
N GLY A 160 -5.85 -33.78 17.35
CA GLY A 160 -6.28 -32.55 17.99
C GLY A 160 -7.51 -31.95 17.29
N THR A 161 -8.42 -31.32 18.05
CA THR A 161 -9.71 -30.78 17.55
C THR A 161 -9.57 -29.92 16.28
N ARG A 162 -8.52 -29.10 16.18
CA ARG A 162 -8.29 -28.25 15.00
C ARG A 162 -7.98 -29.06 13.74
N GLN A 163 -7.15 -30.10 13.86
CA GLN A 163 -6.79 -30.98 12.75
C GLN A 163 -8.00 -31.79 12.31
N PHE A 164 -8.68 -32.42 13.27
CA PHE A 164 -9.93 -33.13 13.08
C PHE A 164 -10.97 -32.28 12.33
N MET A 165 -11.30 -31.08 12.86
CA MET A 165 -12.31 -30.20 12.24
C MET A 165 -11.93 -29.79 10.82
N THR A 166 -10.64 -29.64 10.53
CA THR A 166 -10.19 -29.29 9.19
C THR A 166 -10.51 -30.42 8.20
N ILE A 167 -10.16 -31.66 8.55
CA ILE A 167 -10.38 -32.84 7.70
C ILE A 167 -11.87 -33.14 7.55
N PHE A 168 -12.61 -33.14 8.66
CA PHE A 168 -14.06 -33.38 8.67
C PHE A 168 -14.81 -32.44 7.72
N LEU A 169 -14.53 -31.14 7.79
CA LEU A 169 -15.18 -30.16 6.91
C LEU A 169 -14.74 -30.26 5.44
N HIS A 170 -13.58 -30.88 5.15
CA HIS A 170 -13.18 -31.18 3.78
C HIS A 170 -13.94 -32.39 3.23
N GLN A 171 -14.08 -33.45 4.02
CA GLN A 171 -14.87 -34.63 3.64
C GLN A 171 -16.31 -34.25 3.34
N LYS A 172 -16.96 -33.45 4.20
CA LYS A 172 -18.35 -33.00 3.96
C LYS A 172 -18.52 -32.15 2.71
N ALA A 173 -17.51 -31.35 2.36
CA ALA A 173 -17.51 -30.61 1.11
C ALA A 173 -17.27 -31.50 -0.11
N GLU A 174 -16.42 -32.53 0.02
CA GLU A 174 -16.19 -33.51 -1.04
C GLU A 174 -17.42 -34.40 -1.29
N GLU A 175 -18.08 -34.89 -0.23
CA GLU A 175 -19.34 -35.64 -0.30
C GLU A 175 -20.42 -34.86 -1.09
N ALA A 176 -20.45 -33.53 -0.92
CA ALA A 176 -21.34 -32.63 -1.68
C ALA A 176 -20.88 -32.34 -3.13
N GLY A 177 -19.82 -33.00 -3.61
CA GLY A 177 -19.25 -32.80 -4.95
C GLY A 177 -18.68 -31.40 -5.19
N LEU A 178 -18.47 -30.62 -4.12
CA LEU A 178 -18.18 -29.19 -4.24
C LEU A 178 -16.80 -28.93 -4.85
N TYR A 179 -15.76 -29.67 -4.43
CA TYR A 179 -14.41 -29.47 -4.95
C TYR A 179 -14.26 -29.91 -6.41
N LYS A 180 -15.04 -30.90 -6.85
CA LYS A 180 -15.15 -31.28 -8.25
C LYS A 180 -15.71 -30.12 -9.07
N ARG A 181 -16.86 -29.56 -8.67
CA ARG A 181 -17.48 -28.39 -9.35
C ARG A 181 -16.58 -27.16 -9.35
N MET A 182 -15.86 -26.90 -8.26
CA MET A 182 -14.87 -25.82 -8.19
C MET A 182 -13.71 -26.02 -9.16
N ALA A 183 -13.19 -27.25 -9.28
CA ALA A 183 -12.16 -27.57 -10.26
C ALA A 183 -12.70 -27.44 -11.69
N GLU A 184 -13.87 -28.01 -11.99
CA GLU A 184 -14.52 -27.89 -13.30
C GLU A 184 -14.76 -26.42 -13.71
N HIS A 185 -15.08 -25.56 -12.75
CA HIS A 185 -15.17 -24.12 -12.99
C HIS A 185 -13.81 -23.53 -13.40
N ILE A 186 -12.75 -23.83 -12.66
CA ILE A 186 -11.39 -23.35 -12.97
C ILE A 186 -10.90 -23.84 -14.34
N GLU A 187 -11.14 -25.11 -14.65
CA GLU A 187 -10.74 -25.78 -15.90
C GLU A 187 -11.67 -25.48 -17.08
N SER A 188 -12.74 -24.72 -16.86
CA SER A 188 -13.73 -24.43 -17.89
C SER A 188 -13.09 -23.67 -19.06
N PRO A 189 -13.44 -24.00 -20.32
CA PRO A 189 -13.01 -23.21 -21.47
C PRO A 189 -13.57 -21.77 -21.45
N GLU A 190 -14.62 -21.49 -20.68
CA GLU A 190 -15.11 -20.12 -20.44
C GLU A 190 -14.13 -19.29 -19.58
N ASN A 191 -13.21 -19.94 -18.85
CA ASN A 191 -12.23 -19.27 -18.02
C ASN A 191 -11.14 -18.58 -18.85
N LYS A 192 -11.32 -17.28 -19.11
CA LYS A 192 -10.34 -16.44 -19.80
C LYS A 192 -9.07 -16.22 -18.99
N LEU A 193 -9.04 -16.57 -17.69
CA LEU A 193 -7.87 -16.49 -16.82
C LEU A 193 -7.63 -17.79 -16.03
N HIS A 194 -7.34 -18.85 -16.77
CA HIS A 194 -6.79 -20.09 -16.20
C HIS A 194 -5.52 -19.80 -15.36
N PRO A 195 -5.25 -20.50 -14.24
CA PRO A 195 -4.05 -20.30 -13.42
C PRO A 195 -2.72 -20.28 -14.21
N GLU A 196 -2.59 -21.05 -15.29
CA GLU A 196 -1.39 -21.00 -16.14
C GLU A 196 -1.24 -19.64 -16.85
N LYS A 197 -2.34 -19.09 -17.36
CA LYS A 197 -2.37 -17.76 -17.97
C LYS A 197 -2.15 -16.67 -16.92
N ALA A 198 -2.68 -16.84 -15.72
CA ALA A 198 -2.42 -15.94 -14.60
C ALA A 198 -0.92 -15.91 -14.23
N LEU A 199 -0.26 -17.06 -14.23
CA LEU A 199 1.19 -17.16 -14.01
C LEU A 199 1.99 -16.44 -15.11
N GLN A 200 1.58 -16.56 -16.38
CA GLN A 200 2.18 -15.81 -17.49
C GLN A 200 2.00 -14.29 -17.34
N LEU A 201 0.85 -13.83 -16.85
CA LEU A 201 0.64 -12.42 -16.55
C LEU A 201 1.57 -11.93 -15.43
N ILE A 202 1.78 -12.74 -14.38
CA ILE A 202 2.74 -12.43 -13.31
C ILE A 202 4.14 -12.18 -13.90
N ALA A 203 4.59 -13.06 -14.80
CA ALA A 203 5.90 -12.94 -15.45
C ALA A 203 6.09 -11.63 -16.23
N LYS A 204 5.00 -11.02 -16.71
CA LYS A 204 5.01 -9.79 -17.52
C LYS A 204 4.64 -8.54 -16.74
N ARG A 205 4.40 -8.62 -15.43
CA ARG A 205 3.90 -7.47 -14.64
C ARG A 205 4.83 -6.26 -14.71
N ASP A 206 6.14 -6.50 -14.64
CA ASP A 206 7.14 -5.44 -14.67
C ASP A 206 7.24 -4.77 -16.06
N GLU A 207 6.85 -5.44 -17.15
CA GLU A 207 6.87 -4.87 -18.51
C GLU A 207 5.92 -3.67 -18.61
N GLY A 208 4.70 -3.80 -18.07
CA GLY A 208 3.67 -2.76 -18.10
C GLY A 208 3.98 -1.53 -17.25
N ILE A 209 4.99 -1.60 -16.38
CA ILE A 209 5.42 -0.52 -15.48
C ILE A 209 6.92 -0.23 -15.59
N ALA A 210 7.57 -0.63 -16.69
CA ALA A 210 9.03 -0.51 -16.84
C ALA A 210 9.54 0.93 -16.66
N GLY A 211 8.78 1.92 -17.11
CA GLY A 211 9.09 3.34 -16.92
C GLY A 211 9.04 3.76 -15.45
N ASP A 212 7.99 3.34 -14.72
CA ASP A 212 7.87 3.61 -13.28
C ASP A 212 9.02 2.92 -12.51
N LEU A 213 9.35 1.67 -12.87
CA LEU A 213 10.47 0.92 -12.27
C LEU A 213 11.81 1.61 -12.50
N LYS A 214 12.07 2.09 -13.72
CA LYS A 214 13.28 2.85 -14.01
C LYS A 214 13.37 4.09 -13.12
N ARG A 215 12.30 4.89 -13.06
CA ARG A 215 12.28 6.12 -12.26
C ARG A 215 12.54 5.85 -10.77
N VAL A 216 11.85 4.87 -10.16
CA VAL A 216 12.07 4.57 -8.73
C VAL A 216 13.46 3.97 -8.47
N ARG A 217 14.05 3.25 -9.42
CA ARG A 217 15.44 2.78 -9.30
C ARG A 217 16.41 3.97 -9.32
N ASP A 218 16.22 4.90 -10.24
CA ASP A 218 17.07 6.09 -10.35
C ASP A 218 16.99 6.94 -9.07
N LEU A 219 15.80 7.10 -8.49
CA LEU A 219 15.58 7.89 -7.27
C LEU A 219 16.02 7.21 -5.98
N PHE A 220 15.71 5.92 -5.80
CA PHE A 220 15.81 5.26 -4.48
C PHE A 220 16.90 4.19 -4.38
N LEU A 221 17.43 3.72 -5.51
CA LEU A 221 18.60 2.83 -5.51
C LEU A 221 19.87 3.60 -5.85
N ASN A 222 19.80 4.52 -6.82
CA ASN A 222 20.96 5.30 -7.28
C ASN A 222 22.21 4.41 -7.47
N GLY A 223 22.05 3.29 -8.18
CA GLY A 223 23.13 2.32 -8.44
C GLY A 223 23.33 1.22 -7.40
N ALA A 224 22.63 1.24 -6.25
CA ALA A 224 22.74 0.18 -5.24
C ALA A 224 22.36 -1.20 -5.80
N THR A 225 23.18 -2.19 -5.46
CA THR A 225 23.14 -3.57 -5.98
C THR A 225 22.47 -4.53 -5.00
N ALA A 226 22.21 -5.77 -5.44
CA ALA A 226 21.68 -6.81 -4.56
C ALA A 226 22.63 -7.12 -3.38
N GLU A 227 23.93 -7.01 -3.63
CA GLU A 227 25.03 -7.25 -2.70
C GLU A 227 25.08 -6.18 -1.60
N ASP A 228 24.83 -4.92 -1.94
CA ASP A 228 24.79 -3.82 -0.97
C ASP A 228 23.68 -4.03 0.07
N TYR A 229 22.49 -4.44 -0.38
CA TYR A 229 21.37 -4.81 0.50
C TYR A 229 21.70 -6.01 1.38
N LEU A 230 22.41 -7.02 0.85
CA LEU A 230 22.88 -8.17 1.62
C LEU A 230 23.90 -7.78 2.70
N ALA A 231 24.83 -6.87 2.35
CA ALA A 231 25.79 -6.32 3.29
C ALA A 231 25.10 -5.52 4.40
N LEU A 232 24.12 -4.70 4.04
CA LEU A 232 23.27 -3.97 4.98
C LEU A 232 22.52 -4.91 5.93
N GLU A 233 21.89 -5.98 5.41
CA GLU A 233 21.20 -6.97 6.26
C GLU A 233 22.13 -7.59 7.29
N LYS A 234 23.36 -7.93 6.90
CA LYS A 234 24.39 -8.45 7.81
C LYS A 234 24.79 -7.41 8.86
N GLN A 235 24.97 -6.15 8.46
CA GLN A 235 25.29 -5.05 9.37
C GLN A 235 24.16 -4.82 10.39
N LEU A 236 22.90 -4.87 9.96
CA LEU A 236 21.73 -4.66 10.82
C LEU A 236 21.45 -5.84 11.76
N ALA A 237 21.80 -7.08 11.40
CA ALA A 237 21.53 -8.26 12.22
C ALA A 237 22.16 -8.20 13.63
N GLY A 238 23.30 -7.52 13.78
CA GLY A 238 23.96 -7.29 15.07
C GLY A 238 23.68 -5.92 15.69
N SER A 239 22.92 -5.06 15.02
CA SER A 239 22.69 -3.68 15.44
C SER A 239 21.44 -3.53 16.32
N PRO A 240 21.43 -2.60 17.30
CA PRO A 240 20.20 -2.25 18.01
C PRO A 240 19.10 -1.82 17.05
N ARG A 241 17.85 -2.18 17.35
CA ARG A 241 16.70 -1.69 16.58
C ARG A 241 16.63 -0.16 16.69
N PRO A 242 16.36 0.56 15.57
CA PRO A 242 16.24 2.00 15.61
C PRO A 242 15.05 2.42 16.46
N LYS A 243 15.18 3.59 17.08
CA LYS A 243 14.16 4.27 17.87
C LYS A 243 13.75 5.56 17.14
N ALA A 244 12.64 6.17 17.57
CA ALA A 244 12.16 7.39 16.92
C ALA A 244 13.17 8.54 17.06
N GLU A 245 13.89 8.58 18.18
CA GLU A 245 14.86 9.62 18.53
C GLU A 245 16.13 9.59 17.69
N ASN A 246 16.53 8.42 17.16
CA ASN A 246 17.75 8.24 16.37
C ASN A 246 17.48 7.89 14.90
N ARG A 247 16.28 8.21 14.39
CA ARG A 247 15.90 7.88 13.01
C ARG A 247 16.85 8.47 11.97
N LEU A 248 17.40 9.66 12.21
CA LEU A 248 18.28 10.33 11.25
C LEU A 248 19.63 9.60 11.14
N GLU A 249 20.13 9.05 12.26
CA GLU A 249 21.32 8.20 12.25
C GLU A 249 21.05 6.90 11.48
N HIS A 250 19.88 6.29 11.71
CA HIS A 250 19.48 5.10 10.96
C HIS A 250 19.32 5.40 9.47
N ALA A 251 18.74 6.54 9.12
CA ALA A 251 18.60 6.99 7.75
C ALA A 251 19.95 7.19 7.07
N LYS A 252 20.91 7.86 7.73
CA LYS A 252 22.27 8.03 7.22
C LYS A 252 22.97 6.70 6.98
N LEU A 253 22.78 5.73 7.88
CA LEU A 253 23.29 4.37 7.66
C LEU A 253 22.70 3.74 6.38
N LEU A 254 21.41 3.93 6.11
CA LEU A 254 20.79 3.44 4.88
C LEU A 254 21.23 4.23 3.64
N GLU A 255 21.43 5.53 3.76
CA GLU A 255 22.00 6.38 2.71
C GLU A 255 23.41 5.91 2.34
N ASP A 256 24.29 5.70 3.33
CA ASP A 256 25.66 5.25 3.11
C ASP A 256 25.73 3.81 2.55
N ALA A 257 24.82 2.93 2.97
CA ALA A 257 24.87 1.52 2.61
C ALA A 257 24.17 1.18 1.29
N ILE A 258 23.07 1.86 0.96
CA ILE A 258 22.22 1.53 -0.20
C ILE A 258 21.70 2.78 -0.94
N ASN A 259 22.36 3.93 -0.76
CA ASN A 259 22.06 5.21 -1.41
C ASN A 259 20.62 5.71 -1.24
N LEU A 260 19.95 5.29 -0.15
CA LEU A 260 18.56 5.64 0.09
C LEU A 260 18.45 7.11 0.53
N PRO A 261 17.74 7.98 -0.21
CA PRO A 261 17.89 9.42 -0.06
C PRO A 261 17.27 9.98 1.22
N ILE A 262 17.91 11.00 1.79
CA ILE A 262 17.29 11.90 2.76
C ILE A 262 16.80 13.14 2.00
N ALA A 263 15.56 13.57 2.26
CA ALA A 263 14.97 14.69 1.54
C ALA A 263 15.75 15.99 1.80
N LYS A 264 15.92 16.80 0.75
CA LYS A 264 16.69 18.05 0.82
C LYS A 264 15.83 19.23 1.23
N ARG A 265 14.60 19.30 0.71
CA ARG A 265 13.66 20.42 0.90
C ARG A 265 12.32 20.00 1.47
N THR A 266 12.16 18.70 1.76
CA THR A 266 10.92 18.17 2.32
C THR A 266 11.06 17.88 3.80
N TYR A 267 10.21 18.52 4.59
CA TYR A 267 9.97 18.18 5.99
C TYR A 267 8.62 17.49 6.14
N ILE A 268 8.45 16.79 7.24
CA ILE A 268 7.22 16.09 7.56
C ILE A 268 6.85 16.30 9.03
N THR A 269 5.55 16.44 9.28
CA THR A 269 4.93 16.18 10.57
C THR A 269 3.97 15.03 10.42
N ALA A 270 4.12 14.01 11.27
CA ALA A 270 3.32 12.80 11.23
C ALA A 270 2.60 12.60 12.57
N PHE A 271 1.30 12.33 12.48
CA PHE A 271 0.40 12.14 13.61
C PHE A 271 -0.46 10.86 13.40
N GLY A 272 -0.65 10.10 14.47
CA GLY A 272 -1.44 8.87 14.48
C GLY A 272 -0.63 7.64 14.88
N GLU A 273 -0.86 6.49 14.26
CA GLU A 273 -0.17 5.23 14.61
C GLU A 273 1.26 5.11 14.05
N VAL A 274 2.03 6.19 14.15
CA VAL A 274 3.40 6.30 13.63
C VAL A 274 4.45 6.19 14.73
N ALA A 275 5.71 6.00 14.35
CA ALA A 275 6.84 6.10 15.27
C ALA A 275 7.03 7.54 15.76
N GLY A 276 6.91 7.76 17.07
CA GLY A 276 7.05 9.09 17.63
C GLY A 276 6.78 9.16 19.12
N LYS A 277 6.65 10.38 19.63
CA LYS A 277 6.27 10.63 21.02
C LYS A 277 4.78 10.39 21.17
N LYS A 278 4.39 9.57 22.14
CA LYS A 278 2.96 9.33 22.44
C LYS A 278 2.27 10.64 22.79
N VAL A 279 1.08 10.85 22.22
CA VAL A 279 0.20 11.95 22.60
C VAL A 279 -0.47 11.57 23.92
N LYS A 280 -0.44 12.48 24.90
CA LYS A 280 -0.94 12.26 26.27
C LYS A 280 -2.34 12.82 26.52
N ASP A 281 -3.04 13.22 25.47
CA ASP A 281 -4.42 13.71 25.56
C ASP A 281 -5.38 12.54 25.73
N ALA A 282 -6.22 12.57 26.77
CA ALA A 282 -7.23 11.55 27.05
C ALA A 282 -8.25 11.40 25.91
N GLY A 283 -8.49 12.48 25.15
CA GLY A 283 -9.37 12.50 23.98
C GLY A 283 -8.74 11.95 22.70
N VAL A 284 -7.44 11.62 22.70
CA VAL A 284 -6.69 11.10 21.55
C VAL A 284 -6.03 9.77 21.89
N GLN A 285 -6.58 8.68 21.36
CA GLN A 285 -6.10 7.33 21.68
C GLN A 285 -5.11 6.80 20.64
N TYR A 286 -4.21 5.92 21.09
CA TYR A 286 -3.28 5.15 20.26
C TYR A 286 -2.47 5.98 19.26
N SER A 287 -2.17 7.23 19.60
CA SER A 287 -1.53 8.17 18.68
C SER A 287 -0.18 8.64 19.21
N SER A 288 0.74 8.83 18.27
CA SER A 288 2.03 9.46 18.46
C SER A 288 2.13 10.64 17.50
N VAL A 289 3.01 11.58 17.84
CA VAL A 289 3.36 12.71 16.98
C VAL A 289 4.88 12.78 16.83
N THR A 290 5.31 13.18 15.64
CA THR A 290 6.72 13.41 15.35
C THR A 290 6.87 14.36 14.17
N HIS A 291 8.02 15.04 14.06
CA HIS A 291 8.33 15.89 12.91
C HIS A 291 9.84 15.98 12.69
N GLY A 292 10.25 16.45 11.50
CA GLY A 292 11.64 16.66 11.12
C GLY A 292 11.84 16.56 9.61
N PRO A 293 13.10 16.51 9.13
CA PRO A 293 13.38 16.27 7.72
C PRO A 293 12.79 14.93 7.29
N LEU A 294 12.25 14.86 6.07
CA LEU A 294 11.67 13.64 5.56
C LEU A 294 12.76 12.60 5.30
N THR A 295 12.56 11.44 5.91
CA THR A 295 13.45 10.29 5.79
C THR A 295 12.72 9.01 6.22
N ILE A 296 13.44 7.91 6.42
CA ILE A 296 12.91 6.67 6.98
C ILE A 296 12.49 6.87 8.44
N GLY A 297 11.43 6.18 8.88
CA GLY A 297 11.03 6.15 10.29
C GLY A 297 9.86 7.07 10.67
N TYR A 298 9.12 7.55 9.68
CA TYR A 298 7.78 8.16 9.85
C TYR A 298 6.63 7.18 9.57
N GLY A 299 6.96 5.89 9.43
CA GLY A 299 6.00 4.79 9.32
C GLY A 299 5.47 4.30 10.68
N LYS A 300 4.88 3.09 10.71
CA LYS A 300 4.41 2.37 11.92
C LYS A 300 5.53 2.18 12.96
N GLY A 301 6.78 2.15 12.52
CA GLY A 301 7.96 1.96 13.35
C GLY A 301 9.16 2.76 12.82
N PRO A 302 10.23 2.93 13.63
CA PRO A 302 11.38 3.75 13.25
C PRO A 302 12.21 3.25 12.07
N SER A 303 12.04 1.98 11.67
CA SER A 303 12.65 1.39 10.46
C SER A 303 11.64 1.19 9.31
N ARG A 304 10.45 1.80 9.42
CA ARG A 304 9.37 1.61 8.45
C ARG A 304 9.07 2.90 7.71
N VAL A 305 8.54 2.74 6.52
CA VAL A 305 8.02 3.80 5.68
C VAL A 305 6.60 3.47 5.23
N GLY A 306 5.83 4.51 4.95
CA GLY A 306 4.65 4.46 4.08
C GLY A 306 4.92 5.18 2.77
N PRO A 307 3.86 5.47 2.00
CA PRO A 307 3.93 6.27 0.79
C PRO A 307 4.49 7.68 1.03
N GLU A 308 4.46 8.21 2.25
CA GLU A 308 4.96 9.57 2.54
C GLU A 308 6.42 9.78 2.16
N TYR A 309 7.24 8.75 2.36
CA TYR A 309 8.67 8.83 2.08
C TYR A 309 8.93 8.94 0.57
N PRO A 310 8.53 7.96 -0.27
CA PRO A 310 8.73 8.07 -1.70
C PRO A 310 7.91 9.20 -2.34
N PHE A 311 6.73 9.53 -1.79
CA PHE A 311 5.97 10.70 -2.23
C PHE A 311 6.78 11.98 -2.09
N GLY A 312 7.33 12.27 -0.89
CA GLY A 312 8.03 13.52 -0.68
C GLY A 312 9.34 13.63 -1.45
N ILE A 313 10.12 12.54 -1.55
CA ILE A 313 11.33 12.51 -2.38
C ILE A 313 11.00 12.78 -3.85
N SER A 314 9.98 12.10 -4.39
CA SER A 314 9.55 12.36 -5.78
C SER A 314 8.94 13.75 -5.95
N PHE A 315 8.20 14.26 -4.97
CA PHE A 315 7.54 15.55 -5.07
C PHE A 315 8.54 16.71 -5.07
N GLU A 316 9.57 16.68 -4.20
CA GLU A 316 10.61 17.72 -4.21
C GLU A 316 11.50 17.69 -5.46
N ASP A 317 11.60 16.56 -6.16
CA ASP A 317 12.26 16.45 -7.48
C ASP A 317 11.43 17.09 -8.61
N LEU A 318 10.11 17.20 -8.41
CA LEU A 318 9.16 17.64 -9.43
C LEU A 318 8.66 19.07 -9.25
N VAL A 319 8.90 19.71 -8.11
CA VAL A 319 8.41 21.07 -7.81
C VAL A 319 9.52 21.95 -7.25
N ASP A 320 9.35 23.26 -7.37
CA ASP A 320 10.22 24.25 -6.74
C ASP A 320 9.75 24.65 -5.33
N GLY A 321 10.66 25.21 -4.56
CA GLY A 321 10.40 25.69 -3.19
C GLY A 321 10.44 24.61 -2.09
N PRO A 322 10.23 25.03 -0.83
CA PRO A 322 10.17 24.13 0.31
C PRO A 322 8.87 23.33 0.36
N VAL A 323 8.90 22.12 0.94
CA VAL A 323 7.76 21.20 1.01
C VAL A 323 7.53 20.73 2.45
N LEU A 324 6.30 20.85 2.94
CA LEU A 324 5.87 20.27 4.22
C LEU A 324 4.78 19.22 4.01
N LEU A 325 5.07 18.00 4.43
CA LEU A 325 4.10 16.91 4.49
C LEU A 325 3.40 16.89 5.85
N VAL A 326 2.07 16.87 5.84
CA VAL A 326 1.24 16.73 7.05
C VAL A 326 0.53 15.39 6.99
N LYS A 327 1.12 14.38 7.64
CA LYS A 327 0.63 13.00 7.63
C LYS A 327 -0.27 12.73 8.84
N CYS A 328 -1.49 12.26 8.61
CA CYS A 328 -2.42 11.79 9.64
C CYS A 328 -2.92 10.39 9.29
N ALA A 329 -2.49 9.34 9.99
CA ALA A 329 -2.81 7.98 9.60
C ALA A 329 -2.95 6.99 10.76
N TRP A 330 -3.92 6.06 10.66
CA TRP A 330 -4.21 5.05 11.68
C TRP A 330 -4.55 3.69 11.07
N GLY A 331 -4.13 2.59 11.70
CA GLY A 331 -4.53 1.24 11.30
C GLY A 331 -6.03 0.99 11.56
N GLY A 332 -6.66 0.16 10.73
CA GLY A 332 -8.00 -0.37 11.00
C GLY A 332 -9.15 0.65 11.04
N THR A 333 -9.09 1.73 10.27
CA THR A 333 -10.09 2.81 10.28
C THR A 333 -10.97 2.83 9.03
N SER A 334 -12.25 3.18 9.17
CA SER A 334 -13.23 3.24 8.08
C SER A 334 -13.67 4.68 7.76
N LEU A 335 -14.00 4.95 6.49
CA LEU A 335 -14.64 6.21 6.08
C LEU A 335 -16.08 6.32 6.60
N HIS A 336 -16.78 5.20 6.74
CA HIS A 336 -18.12 5.14 7.31
C HIS A 336 -18.20 5.68 8.74
N THR A 337 -17.16 5.42 9.55
CA THR A 337 -17.13 5.71 11.00
C THR A 337 -16.01 6.67 11.39
N ASP A 338 -14.74 6.24 11.29
CA ASP A 338 -13.59 6.91 11.89
C ASP A 338 -13.22 8.22 11.19
N TRP A 339 -13.44 8.27 9.88
CA TRP A 339 -13.22 9.44 9.04
C TRP A 339 -14.52 10.08 8.58
N ARG A 340 -15.65 9.75 9.23
CA ARG A 340 -16.97 10.22 8.81
C ARG A 340 -17.01 11.75 8.74
N PRO A 341 -17.39 12.32 7.58
CA PRO A 341 -17.39 13.77 7.40
C PRO A 341 -18.52 14.46 8.17
N PRO A 342 -18.29 15.70 8.66
CA PRO A 342 -19.25 16.42 9.49
C PRO A 342 -20.59 16.72 8.79
N SER A 343 -20.62 16.90 7.47
CA SER A 343 -21.88 17.09 6.72
C SER A 343 -22.78 15.85 6.69
N LEU A 344 -22.23 14.68 7.03
CA LEU A 344 -23.00 13.44 7.24
C LEU A 344 -23.19 13.10 8.72
N ALA A 345 -22.74 13.97 9.63
CA ALA A 345 -22.86 13.73 11.06
C ALA A 345 -24.31 13.88 11.54
N THR A 346 -24.67 13.01 12.47
CA THR A 346 -25.97 12.93 13.15
C THR A 346 -25.70 12.59 14.61
N ASP A 347 -26.69 12.70 15.49
CA ASP A 347 -26.52 12.35 16.91
C ASP A 347 -26.13 10.87 17.10
N ASP A 348 -26.64 9.97 16.26
CA ASP A 348 -26.32 8.54 16.28
C ASP A 348 -25.03 8.18 15.53
N LYS A 349 -24.66 8.97 14.51
CA LYS A 349 -23.42 8.81 13.74
C LYS A 349 -22.66 10.14 13.68
N PRO A 350 -21.95 10.50 14.76
CA PRO A 350 -21.24 11.77 14.83
C PRO A 350 -20.06 11.79 13.86
N MET A 351 -19.45 12.97 13.70
CA MET A 351 -18.19 13.14 12.98
C MET A 351 -17.13 12.18 13.51
N GLY A 352 -16.40 11.54 12.60
CA GLY A 352 -15.39 10.55 12.94
C GLY A 352 -14.22 11.13 13.76
N ASP A 353 -13.81 10.41 14.79
CA ASP A 353 -12.74 10.80 15.69
C ASP A 353 -11.41 11.05 14.97
N ARG A 354 -11.07 10.22 13.99
CA ARG A 354 -9.79 10.34 13.27
C ARG A 354 -9.77 11.57 12.37
N LEU A 355 -10.88 11.90 11.74
CA LEU A 355 -11.01 13.17 11.02
C LEU A 355 -10.92 14.36 11.99
N ARG A 356 -11.60 14.30 13.15
CA ARG A 356 -11.56 15.37 14.15
C ARG A 356 -10.13 15.62 14.65
N TRP A 357 -9.41 14.57 15.00
CA TRP A 357 -8.02 14.68 15.47
C TRP A 357 -7.08 15.16 14.35
N ALA A 358 -7.22 14.63 13.14
CA ALA A 358 -6.41 15.06 12.00
C ALA A 358 -6.61 16.55 11.71
N LEU A 359 -7.85 17.05 11.71
CA LEU A 359 -8.14 18.48 11.53
C LEU A 359 -7.60 19.33 12.68
N GLY A 360 -7.58 18.81 13.92
CA GLY A 360 -6.90 19.45 15.05
C GLY A 360 -5.40 19.65 14.77
N HIS A 361 -4.69 18.57 14.44
CA HIS A 361 -3.27 18.62 14.11
C HIS A 361 -2.98 19.52 12.89
N ILE A 362 -3.80 19.45 11.85
CA ILE A 362 -3.68 20.32 10.67
C ILE A 362 -3.81 21.79 11.05
N ARG A 363 -4.80 22.16 11.89
CA ARG A 363 -4.95 23.55 12.35
C ARG A 363 -3.74 24.03 13.15
N GLU A 364 -3.17 23.19 14.01
CA GLU A 364 -1.95 23.52 14.75
C GLU A 364 -0.76 23.77 13.81
N VAL A 365 -0.59 22.92 12.78
CA VAL A 365 0.49 23.05 11.81
C VAL A 365 0.31 24.30 10.94
N LEU A 366 -0.90 24.57 10.47
CA LEU A 366 -1.18 25.74 9.62
C LEU A 366 -1.12 27.07 10.39
N ALA A 367 -1.28 27.05 11.71
CA ALA A 367 -1.15 28.22 12.56
C ALA A 367 0.32 28.65 12.75
N ASP A 368 1.25 27.69 12.73
CA ASP A 368 2.69 27.96 12.83
C ASP A 368 3.51 26.96 11.98
N PRO A 369 3.56 27.14 10.65
CA PRO A 369 4.32 26.25 9.77
C PRO A 369 5.83 26.29 10.03
N GLY A 370 6.35 27.40 10.55
CA GLY A 370 7.77 27.61 10.83
C GLY A 370 8.32 26.68 11.92
N LYS A 371 7.46 26.21 12.82
CA LYS A 371 7.79 25.14 13.77
C LYS A 371 8.14 23.81 13.09
N TYR A 372 7.61 23.56 11.89
CA TYR A 372 7.70 22.28 11.19
C TYR A 372 8.61 22.32 9.97
N HIS A 373 8.87 23.49 9.39
CA HIS A 373 9.75 23.66 8.24
C HIS A 373 10.71 24.85 8.45
N PRO A 374 12.04 24.64 8.43
CA PRO A 374 13.01 25.70 8.70
C PRO A 374 12.99 26.81 7.64
N ASP A 375 12.73 26.47 6.38
CA ASP A 375 12.70 27.44 5.28
C ASP A 375 11.33 28.13 5.09
N TYR A 376 10.40 28.02 6.05
CA TYR A 376 9.15 28.76 5.98
C TYR A 376 9.39 30.25 6.20
N ASN A 377 9.06 31.07 5.19
CA ASN A 377 9.06 32.53 5.32
C ASN A 377 7.62 33.04 5.52
N PRO A 378 7.27 33.64 6.68
CA PRO A 378 5.93 34.18 6.92
C PRO A 378 5.55 35.37 6.02
N GLU A 379 6.53 36.08 5.43
CA GLU A 379 6.28 37.18 4.50
C GLU A 379 5.77 36.68 3.13
N VAL A 380 6.24 35.49 2.72
CA VAL A 380 5.85 34.84 1.45
C VAL A 380 4.63 33.92 1.66
N GLY A 381 4.56 33.29 2.84
CA GLY A 381 3.48 32.40 3.24
C GLY A 381 3.60 30.99 2.66
N TYR A 382 2.49 30.26 2.69
CA TYR A 382 2.38 28.89 2.19
C TYR A 382 1.26 28.75 1.16
N GLU A 383 1.30 27.66 0.41
CA GLU A 383 0.20 27.19 -0.43
C GLU A 383 -0.19 25.75 -0.06
N LEU A 384 -1.49 25.45 -0.10
CA LEU A 384 -1.99 24.09 0.10
C LEU A 384 -1.96 23.37 -1.24
N ALA A 385 -0.98 22.48 -1.41
CA ALA A 385 -0.68 21.84 -2.69
C ALA A 385 -1.56 20.61 -2.96
N GLY A 386 -2.09 19.94 -1.94
CA GLY A 386 -3.05 18.86 -2.16
C GLY A 386 -3.33 17.97 -0.96
N LEU A 387 -4.25 17.02 -1.17
CA LEU A 387 -4.55 15.92 -0.28
C LEU A 387 -4.26 14.59 -0.99
N VAL A 388 -3.50 13.71 -0.35
CA VAL A 388 -3.33 12.32 -0.74
C VAL A 388 -4.11 11.44 0.24
N TRP A 389 -5.10 10.73 -0.28
CA TRP A 389 -5.98 9.83 0.46
C TRP A 389 -5.65 8.37 0.13
N PHE A 390 -5.28 7.56 1.12
CA PHE A 390 -5.09 6.12 0.91
C PHE A 390 -5.72 5.31 2.04
N GLN A 391 -6.97 4.90 1.81
CA GLN A 391 -7.83 4.23 2.76
C GLN A 391 -8.86 3.40 1.97
N GLY A 392 -9.50 2.43 2.63
CA GLY A 392 -10.73 1.82 2.10
C GLY A 392 -10.87 0.35 2.42
N TRP A 393 -9.81 -0.32 2.88
CA TRP A 393 -9.85 -1.76 3.17
C TRP A 393 -10.94 -2.12 4.19
N ASN A 394 -11.12 -1.29 5.22
CA ASN A 394 -12.15 -1.48 6.24
C ASN A 394 -13.56 -1.04 5.79
N ASP A 395 -13.71 -0.52 4.57
CA ASP A 395 -14.97 -0.19 3.92
C ASP A 395 -15.35 -1.22 2.85
N ALA A 396 -14.71 -2.40 2.83
CA ALA A 396 -15.16 -3.50 1.99
C ALA A 396 -16.63 -3.84 2.30
N GLY A 397 -17.51 -3.78 1.30
CA GLY A 397 -18.96 -3.91 1.46
C GLY A 397 -19.71 -2.62 1.86
N ASN A 398 -19.03 -1.47 1.94
CA ASN A 398 -19.68 -0.17 2.15
C ASN A 398 -20.20 0.38 0.81
N GLU A 399 -21.47 0.13 0.50
CA GLU A 399 -22.13 0.61 -0.72
C GLU A 399 -22.17 2.15 -0.84
N ASP A 400 -22.09 2.87 0.28
CA ASP A 400 -22.10 4.33 0.31
C ASP A 400 -20.70 4.97 0.23
N TYR A 401 -19.63 4.18 0.08
CA TYR A 401 -18.25 4.68 0.12
C TYR A 401 -18.03 5.87 -0.82
N GLY A 402 -18.48 5.78 -2.08
CA GLY A 402 -18.31 6.86 -3.06
C GLY A 402 -19.00 8.16 -2.64
N LYS A 403 -20.24 8.08 -2.15
CA LYS A 403 -20.98 9.27 -1.66
C LYS A 403 -20.29 9.87 -0.43
N GLN A 404 -19.88 9.02 0.52
CA GLN A 404 -19.17 9.45 1.72
C GLN A 404 -17.84 10.13 1.37
N LEU A 405 -17.13 9.64 0.36
CA LEU A 405 -15.87 10.22 -0.09
C LEU A 405 -16.08 11.60 -0.73
N VAL A 406 -17.17 11.80 -1.49
CA VAL A 406 -17.53 13.13 -2.02
C VAL A 406 -17.73 14.12 -0.87
N HIS A 407 -18.53 13.77 0.14
CA HIS A 407 -18.74 14.61 1.33
C HIS A 407 -17.44 14.87 2.09
N PHE A 408 -16.61 13.86 2.27
CA PHE A 408 -15.30 13.98 2.91
C PHE A 408 -14.40 14.98 2.20
N ILE A 409 -14.28 14.90 0.87
CA ILE A 409 -13.45 15.83 0.10
C ILE A 409 -13.98 17.26 0.22
N LYS A 410 -15.30 17.47 0.09
CA LYS A 410 -15.92 18.80 0.20
C LYS A 410 -15.71 19.41 1.59
N ASP A 411 -15.97 18.64 2.64
CA ASP A 411 -15.82 19.11 4.02
C ASP A 411 -14.35 19.36 4.38
N PHE A 412 -13.44 18.52 3.89
CA PHE A 412 -12.00 18.73 4.08
C PHE A 412 -11.55 20.06 3.44
N ARG A 413 -11.93 20.29 2.18
CA ARG A 413 -11.67 21.55 1.46
C ARG A 413 -12.20 22.76 2.20
N GLN A 414 -13.42 22.68 2.74
CA GLN A 414 -14.00 23.73 3.56
C GLN A 414 -13.18 23.96 4.84
N ALA A 415 -12.81 22.89 5.55
CA ALA A 415 -12.09 22.95 6.81
C ALA A 415 -10.70 23.60 6.67
N VAL A 416 -10.01 23.34 5.55
CA VAL A 416 -8.70 23.96 5.23
C VAL A 416 -8.81 25.21 4.36
N LYS A 417 -10.03 25.66 4.05
CA LYS A 417 -10.33 26.85 3.24
C LYS A 417 -9.70 26.85 1.84
N ALA A 418 -9.68 25.68 1.19
CA ALA A 418 -9.15 25.50 -0.16
C ALA A 418 -10.17 24.76 -1.06
N PRO A 419 -11.14 25.46 -1.67
CA PRO A 419 -12.24 24.84 -2.43
C PRO A 419 -11.78 24.05 -3.67
N GLU A 420 -10.62 24.39 -4.23
CA GLU A 420 -10.05 23.77 -5.42
C GLU A 420 -8.90 22.80 -5.10
N LEU A 421 -8.68 22.46 -3.82
CA LEU A 421 -7.54 21.64 -3.38
C LEU A 421 -7.50 20.32 -4.17
N PRO A 422 -6.41 20.03 -4.90
CA PRO A 422 -6.26 18.76 -5.61
C PRO A 422 -6.29 17.57 -4.65
N VAL A 423 -6.93 16.48 -5.06
CA VAL A 423 -6.97 15.23 -4.29
C VAL A 423 -6.48 14.06 -5.12
N ILE A 424 -5.56 13.29 -4.57
CA ILE A 424 -5.11 12.02 -5.13
C ILE A 424 -5.60 10.88 -4.24
N CYS A 425 -6.35 9.94 -4.79
CA CYS A 425 -6.70 8.71 -4.07
C CYS A 425 -5.89 7.51 -4.57
N GLY A 426 -5.32 6.73 -3.66
CA GLY A 426 -4.73 5.44 -3.99
C GLY A 426 -5.79 4.34 -4.03
N LEU A 427 -6.03 3.72 -5.19
CA LEU A 427 -6.90 2.54 -5.27
C LEU A 427 -6.35 1.41 -4.38
N LEU A 428 -7.20 0.47 -3.99
CA LEU A 428 -6.78 -0.72 -3.27
C LEU A 428 -6.27 -1.81 -4.24
N GLY A 429 -5.02 -2.20 -4.08
CA GLY A 429 -4.31 -3.11 -4.99
C GLY A 429 -4.64 -4.61 -4.84
N HIS A 430 -5.47 -5.00 -3.86
CA HIS A 430 -5.60 -6.40 -3.42
C HIS A 430 -6.27 -7.35 -4.42
N GLN A 431 -6.95 -6.83 -5.46
CA GLN A 431 -7.59 -7.67 -6.46
C GLN A 431 -6.58 -8.34 -7.42
N ALA A 432 -5.29 -8.02 -7.30
CA ALA A 432 -4.14 -8.59 -8.04
C ALA A 432 -4.12 -8.35 -9.55
N TRP A 433 -5.29 -8.23 -10.18
CA TRP A 433 -5.44 -8.24 -11.62
C TRP A 433 -6.13 -6.97 -12.12
N ALA A 434 -5.58 -6.40 -13.20
CA ALA A 434 -6.02 -5.10 -13.73
C ALA A 434 -7.50 -5.08 -14.14
N PHE A 435 -8.04 -6.18 -14.69
CA PHE A 435 -9.46 -6.26 -15.03
C PHE A 435 -10.39 -6.15 -13.81
N ASN A 436 -9.88 -6.40 -12.60
CA ASN A 436 -10.63 -6.24 -11.36
C ASN A 436 -10.38 -4.88 -10.69
N SER A 437 -9.68 -3.93 -11.34
CA SER A 437 -9.32 -2.64 -10.73
C SER A 437 -10.51 -1.90 -10.12
N PHE A 438 -11.68 -1.94 -10.75
CA PHE A 438 -12.88 -1.25 -10.27
C PHE A 438 -13.95 -2.21 -9.74
N ASN A 439 -13.60 -3.46 -9.44
CA ASN A 439 -14.51 -4.39 -8.79
C ASN A 439 -14.64 -4.07 -7.30
N GLY A 440 -15.87 -4.03 -6.81
CA GLY A 440 -16.19 -3.71 -5.41
C GLY A 440 -16.44 -2.22 -5.18
N GLU A 441 -17.01 -1.92 -4.03
CA GLU A 441 -17.65 -0.65 -3.69
C GLU A 441 -16.61 0.48 -3.47
N VAL A 442 -15.43 0.11 -2.99
CA VAL A 442 -14.39 1.08 -2.62
C VAL A 442 -13.70 1.67 -3.85
N ASN A 443 -13.11 0.84 -4.72
CA ASN A 443 -12.40 1.34 -5.90
C ASN A 443 -13.35 2.00 -6.91
N SER A 444 -14.56 1.44 -7.10
CA SER A 444 -15.60 2.08 -7.91
C SER A 444 -16.14 3.36 -7.25
N GLY A 445 -16.24 3.40 -5.91
CA GLY A 445 -16.59 4.60 -5.16
C GLY A 445 -15.56 5.72 -5.28
N MET A 446 -14.26 5.39 -5.34
CA MET A 446 -13.20 6.37 -5.63
C MET A 446 -13.33 6.92 -7.06
N LEU A 447 -13.64 6.06 -8.05
CA LEU A 447 -13.90 6.49 -9.42
C LEU A 447 -15.14 7.40 -9.49
N HIS A 448 -16.21 7.03 -8.80
CA HIS A 448 -17.42 7.84 -8.67
C HIS A 448 -17.11 9.23 -8.09
N ALA A 449 -16.30 9.31 -7.03
CA ALA A 449 -15.90 10.59 -6.45
C ALA A 449 -15.05 11.43 -7.42
N ALA A 450 -14.15 10.79 -8.20
CA ALA A 450 -13.35 11.47 -9.21
C ALA A 450 -14.19 12.02 -10.39
N GLU A 451 -15.32 11.38 -10.68
CA GLU A 451 -16.25 11.77 -11.76
C GLU A 451 -17.37 12.72 -11.30
N HIS A 452 -17.50 12.94 -9.99
CA HIS A 452 -18.55 13.78 -9.42
C HIS A 452 -18.49 15.21 -10.00
N PRO A 453 -19.60 15.83 -10.44
CA PRO A 453 -19.60 17.11 -11.14
C PRO A 453 -18.87 18.25 -10.41
N GLU A 454 -18.96 18.29 -9.07
CA GLU A 454 -18.29 19.30 -8.24
C GLU A 454 -16.81 19.01 -7.94
N LEU A 455 -16.31 17.80 -8.26
CA LEU A 455 -14.94 17.37 -7.95
C LEU A 455 -14.11 17.07 -9.20
N LYS A 456 -14.77 16.80 -10.33
CA LYS A 456 -14.15 16.43 -11.59
C LYS A 456 -13.09 17.45 -12.02
N GLY A 457 -11.95 16.93 -12.48
CA GLY A 457 -10.79 17.75 -12.85
C GLY A 457 -9.86 18.11 -11.69
N ARG A 458 -10.28 17.90 -10.44
CA ARG A 458 -9.47 18.16 -9.24
C ARG A 458 -9.23 16.92 -8.38
N VAL A 459 -9.75 15.77 -8.79
CA VAL A 459 -9.55 14.48 -8.12
C VAL A 459 -9.02 13.48 -9.15
N ASP A 460 -7.91 12.83 -8.85
CA ASP A 460 -7.33 11.76 -9.69
C ASP A 460 -7.01 10.53 -8.82
N LEU A 461 -6.89 9.36 -9.46
CA LEU A 461 -6.61 8.09 -8.77
C LEU A 461 -5.29 7.50 -9.23
N VAL A 462 -4.52 6.93 -8.30
CA VAL A 462 -3.41 6.02 -8.62
C VAL A 462 -3.94 4.60 -8.64
N ASN A 463 -3.91 3.94 -9.79
CA ASN A 463 -4.15 2.50 -9.88
C ASN A 463 -2.99 1.72 -9.26
N THR A 464 -3.07 1.41 -7.97
CA THR A 464 -2.01 0.70 -7.25
C THR A 464 -1.98 -0.80 -7.55
N LEU A 465 -3.02 -1.37 -8.17
CA LEU A 465 -3.08 -2.81 -8.48
C LEU A 465 -1.91 -3.26 -9.35
N LYS A 466 -1.48 -2.43 -10.31
CA LYS A 466 -0.36 -2.74 -11.19
C LYS A 466 0.98 -2.83 -10.44
N TYR A 467 1.06 -2.26 -9.24
CA TYR A 467 2.24 -2.33 -8.37
C TYR A 467 2.20 -3.46 -7.36
N PHE A 468 1.07 -4.19 -7.19
CA PHE A 468 0.97 -5.26 -6.20
C PHE A 468 1.97 -6.39 -6.53
N PRO A 469 2.92 -6.73 -5.64
CA PRO A 469 3.83 -7.86 -5.82
C PRO A 469 3.15 -9.20 -5.46
N VAL A 470 2.25 -9.66 -6.32
CA VAL A 470 1.43 -10.88 -6.15
C VAL A 470 2.31 -12.13 -5.95
N GLU A 471 3.47 -12.18 -6.60
CA GLU A 471 4.42 -13.28 -6.57
C GLU A 471 4.97 -13.55 -5.16
N LEU A 472 5.02 -12.54 -4.29
CA LEU A 472 5.53 -12.70 -2.92
C LEU A 472 4.62 -13.57 -2.04
N GLY A 473 3.36 -13.77 -2.44
CA GLY A 473 2.43 -14.69 -1.79
C GLY A 473 2.61 -16.16 -2.18
N MET A 474 3.47 -16.48 -3.17
CA MET A 474 3.46 -17.80 -3.82
C MET A 474 4.28 -18.88 -3.13
N LYS A 475 4.97 -18.57 -2.01
CA LYS A 475 5.88 -19.53 -1.36
C LYS A 475 5.18 -20.84 -0.97
N GLN A 476 3.96 -20.72 -0.46
CA GLN A 476 3.18 -21.90 -0.06
C GLN A 476 2.66 -22.69 -1.27
N SER A 477 2.34 -22.01 -2.37
CA SER A 477 1.96 -22.65 -3.63
C SER A 477 3.12 -23.46 -4.21
N VAL A 478 4.34 -22.90 -4.19
CA VAL A 478 5.55 -23.62 -4.60
C VAL A 478 5.80 -24.82 -3.68
N ALA A 479 5.65 -24.65 -2.37
CA ALA A 479 5.79 -25.75 -1.41
C ALA A 479 4.77 -26.87 -1.65
N ALA A 480 3.53 -26.53 -1.97
CA ALA A 480 2.48 -27.49 -2.28
C ALA A 480 2.75 -28.24 -3.60
N ALA A 481 3.30 -27.54 -4.60
CA ALA A 481 3.59 -28.12 -5.90
C ALA A 481 4.85 -28.99 -5.91
N TYR A 482 5.90 -28.63 -5.17
CA TYR A 482 7.22 -29.26 -5.29
C TYR A 482 7.76 -29.87 -3.99
N GLY A 483 7.15 -29.58 -2.85
CA GLY A 483 7.67 -29.95 -1.54
C GLY A 483 8.74 -28.97 -1.02
N LYS A 484 8.88 -28.89 0.30
CA LYS A 484 9.79 -27.94 0.97
C LYS A 484 11.28 -28.24 0.78
N GLU A 485 11.61 -29.48 0.44
CA GLU A 485 12.99 -29.90 0.17
C GLU A 485 13.43 -29.67 -1.28
N SER A 486 12.55 -29.17 -2.14
CA SER A 486 12.85 -28.93 -3.55
C SER A 486 13.72 -27.69 -3.76
N GLU A 487 14.52 -27.71 -4.83
CA GLU A 487 15.27 -26.53 -5.30
C GLU A 487 14.34 -25.34 -5.59
N ALA A 488 13.17 -25.61 -6.21
CA ALA A 488 12.15 -24.61 -6.47
C ALA A 488 11.69 -23.89 -5.19
N TYR A 489 11.48 -24.63 -4.09
CA TYR A 489 11.11 -24.04 -2.81
C TYR A 489 12.26 -23.25 -2.18
N ARG A 490 13.51 -23.76 -2.24
CA ARG A 490 14.68 -23.04 -1.73
C ARG A 490 14.89 -21.71 -2.45
N GLU A 491 14.69 -21.69 -3.76
CA GLU A 491 14.78 -20.46 -4.57
C GLU A 491 13.65 -19.48 -4.23
N ALA A 492 12.41 -19.97 -4.08
CA ALA A 492 11.31 -19.16 -3.58
C ALA A 492 11.65 -18.58 -2.20
N GLU A 493 12.16 -19.39 -1.28
CA GLU A 493 12.55 -18.93 0.05
C GLU A 493 13.63 -17.85 0.02
N ARG A 494 14.64 -17.99 -0.84
CA ARG A 494 15.71 -17.01 -1.03
C ARG A 494 15.20 -15.65 -1.51
N ILE A 495 14.26 -15.65 -2.46
CA ILE A 495 13.74 -14.41 -3.07
C ILE A 495 12.58 -13.86 -2.26
N ILE A 496 11.47 -14.60 -2.19
CA ILE A 496 10.21 -14.11 -1.64
C ILE A 496 10.15 -14.21 -0.11
N GLY A 497 11.10 -14.90 0.53
CA GLY A 497 11.24 -14.94 1.98
C GLY A 497 11.63 -13.60 2.64
N ARG A 498 12.13 -12.63 1.86
CA ARG A 498 12.48 -11.28 2.36
C ARG A 498 11.26 -10.41 2.69
N ALA A 499 10.07 -10.79 2.22
CA ALA A 499 8.82 -10.12 2.56
C ALA A 499 8.67 -10.00 4.09
N THR A 500 8.36 -8.79 4.56
CA THR A 500 8.28 -8.51 6.00
C THR A 500 6.87 -8.61 6.57
N SER A 501 5.88 -8.88 5.72
CA SER A 501 4.52 -9.23 6.11
C SER A 501 4.09 -10.53 5.43
N LYS A 502 3.54 -11.45 6.22
CA LYS A 502 2.85 -12.65 5.72
C LYS A 502 1.40 -12.34 5.30
N ASP A 503 0.91 -11.16 5.67
CA ASP A 503 -0.40 -10.66 5.31
C ASP A 503 -0.29 -9.84 4.01
N PRO A 504 -0.97 -10.25 2.92
CA PRO A 504 -0.97 -9.50 1.66
C PRO A 504 -1.67 -8.14 1.75
N THR A 505 -2.45 -7.85 2.80
CA THR A 505 -3.16 -6.56 2.95
C THR A 505 -2.23 -5.35 3.04
N HIS A 506 -0.99 -5.58 3.48
CA HIS A 506 0.09 -4.59 3.52
C HIS A 506 1.12 -4.81 2.40
N TYR A 507 0.71 -5.43 1.29
CA TYR A 507 1.54 -5.75 0.12
C TYR A 507 2.88 -6.40 0.50
N HIS A 508 2.80 -7.39 1.40
CA HIS A 508 3.95 -8.15 1.90
C HIS A 508 5.02 -7.32 2.61
N GLY A 509 4.71 -6.06 2.97
CA GLY A 509 5.66 -5.10 3.53
C GLY A 509 6.77 -4.72 2.55
N ALA A 510 6.55 -4.90 1.25
CA ALA A 510 7.54 -4.69 0.19
C ALA A 510 7.70 -3.20 -0.16
N ALA A 511 8.91 -2.68 -0.03
CA ALA A 511 9.26 -1.30 -0.37
C ALA A 511 9.03 -1.00 -1.86
N LYS A 512 9.22 -1.98 -2.76
CA LYS A 512 8.89 -1.86 -4.19
C LYS A 512 7.48 -1.29 -4.41
N PHE A 513 6.48 -1.80 -3.69
CA PHE A 513 5.10 -1.29 -3.77
C PHE A 513 4.99 0.15 -3.27
N ALA A 514 5.58 0.46 -2.12
CA ALA A 514 5.52 1.79 -1.53
C ALA A 514 6.19 2.84 -2.42
N TYR A 515 7.36 2.53 -2.98
CA TYR A 515 8.13 3.45 -3.82
C TYR A 515 7.40 3.77 -5.11
N LEU A 516 6.89 2.74 -5.80
CA LEU A 516 6.07 2.92 -7.00
C LEU A 516 4.79 3.71 -6.71
N THR A 517 4.11 3.40 -5.60
CA THR A 517 2.84 4.04 -5.25
C THR A 517 3.04 5.50 -4.84
N GLY A 518 4.02 5.81 -3.99
CA GLY A 518 4.29 7.18 -3.56
C GLY A 518 4.80 8.07 -4.69
N ASP A 519 5.69 7.57 -5.55
CA ASP A 519 6.12 8.29 -6.76
C ASP A 519 4.94 8.58 -7.70
N ALA A 520 4.08 7.58 -7.95
CA ALA A 520 2.90 7.76 -8.78
C ALA A 520 1.91 8.79 -8.18
N MET A 521 1.75 8.80 -6.85
CA MET A 521 0.94 9.81 -6.15
C MET A 521 1.52 11.22 -6.33
N ALA A 522 2.84 11.38 -6.20
CA ALA A 522 3.52 12.66 -6.39
C ALA A 522 3.35 13.18 -7.82
N ARG A 523 3.62 12.34 -8.83
CA ARG A 523 3.45 12.71 -10.25
C ARG A 523 2.02 13.09 -10.59
N LYS A 524 1.03 12.35 -10.10
CA LYS A 524 -0.38 12.71 -10.34
C LYS A 524 -0.76 14.02 -9.65
N LEU A 525 -0.25 14.28 -8.45
CA LEU A 525 -0.50 15.56 -7.80
C LEU A 525 0.09 16.72 -8.62
N VAL A 526 1.34 16.57 -9.08
CA VAL A 526 2.01 17.57 -9.93
C VAL A 526 1.25 17.79 -11.24
N ASN A 527 0.73 16.74 -11.88
CA ASN A 527 -0.11 16.87 -13.07
C ASN A 527 -1.36 17.75 -12.80
N LEU A 528 -2.02 17.56 -11.66
CA LEU A 528 -3.18 18.39 -11.29
C LEU A 528 -2.78 19.84 -10.95
N LEU A 529 -1.63 20.05 -10.31
CA LEU A 529 -1.09 21.38 -10.03
C LEU A 529 -0.77 22.14 -11.32
N GLN A 530 -0.35 21.43 -12.37
CA GLN A 530 -0.12 21.98 -13.71
C GLN A 530 -1.41 22.17 -14.54
N GLY A 531 -2.58 21.91 -13.97
CA GLY A 531 -3.88 22.05 -14.64
C GLY A 531 -4.19 20.96 -15.68
N SER A 532 -3.45 19.85 -15.65
CA SER A 532 -3.71 18.72 -16.55
C SER A 532 -4.94 17.92 -16.13
N THR A 533 -5.58 17.25 -17.09
CA THR A 533 -6.75 16.40 -16.81
C THR A 533 -6.36 15.14 -16.03
N PRO A 534 -7.18 14.68 -15.07
CA PRO A 534 -6.98 13.39 -14.39
C PRO A 534 -6.81 12.24 -15.38
N SER A 535 -5.75 11.45 -15.24
CA SER A 535 -5.49 10.36 -16.20
C SER A 535 -6.29 9.09 -15.92
N ILE A 536 -6.91 8.98 -14.73
CA ILE A 536 -7.65 7.79 -14.36
C ILE A 536 -8.85 7.50 -15.27
N HIS A 537 -9.57 8.50 -15.79
CA HIS A 537 -10.77 8.23 -16.60
C HIS A 537 -10.45 7.46 -17.89
N GLN A 538 -9.32 7.80 -18.53
CA GLN A 538 -8.85 7.09 -19.72
C GLN A 538 -8.39 5.66 -19.36
N GLU A 539 -7.66 5.51 -18.26
CA GLU A 539 -7.22 4.21 -17.74
C GLU A 539 -8.43 3.33 -17.37
N ALA A 540 -9.42 3.88 -16.70
CA ALA A 540 -10.64 3.20 -16.28
C ALA A 540 -11.46 2.70 -17.46
N LYS A 541 -11.69 3.57 -18.44
CA LYS A 541 -12.36 3.19 -19.69
C LYS A 541 -11.61 2.06 -20.40
N ALA A 542 -10.28 2.17 -20.54
CA ALA A 542 -9.47 1.15 -21.19
C ALA A 542 -9.47 -0.21 -20.45
N ILE A 543 -9.67 -0.21 -19.14
CA ILE A 543 -9.83 -1.43 -18.34
C ILE A 543 -11.23 -2.02 -18.51
N GLN A 544 -12.27 -1.18 -18.44
CA GLN A 544 -13.66 -1.59 -18.57
C GLN A 544 -13.98 -2.14 -19.98
N ASP A 545 -13.42 -1.54 -21.03
CA ASP A 545 -13.60 -1.99 -22.43
C ASP A 545 -12.92 -3.35 -22.73
N LYS A 546 -11.97 -3.80 -21.89
CA LYS A 546 -11.22 -5.07 -22.07
C LYS A 546 -11.86 -6.26 -21.36
N ASN A 547 -12.87 -6.02 -20.53
CA ASN A 547 -13.58 -7.02 -19.72
C ASN A 547 -14.80 -7.52 -20.47
#